data_AF-A0A846BVP5-F1
#
_entry.id   AF-A0A846BVP5-F1
#
_cell.length_a   1.000
_cell.length_b   1.000
_cell.length_c   1.000
_cell.angle_alpha   90.00
_cell.angle_beta   90.00
_cell.angle_gamma   90.00
#
_symmetry.space_group_name_H-M   'P 1'
#
loop_
_entity.id
_entity.type
_entity.pdbx_description
1 polymer ?
#
loop_
_entity_poly.entity_id
_entity_poly.type
_entity_poly.pdbx_seq_one_letter_code
_entity_poly.pdbx_strand_id
1 'polypeptide(L)' 'MTQKFDFQTMPRRELRAYVLSHRDDEHALRIYMDRLKSESGIIRHQGGVTTDDLAQLEQLLQNSVNQTPDAR' A
#
# COMPACT_ATOMS: atom_id res chain seq x y z
N MET A 1 -20.20 17.63 -12.55
CA MET A 1 -20.53 18.33 -11.28
C MET A 1 -19.61 17.78 -10.21
N THR A 2 -18.53 18.47 -9.89
CA THR A 2 -17.57 18.02 -8.87
C THR A 2 -18.14 18.39 -7.51
N GLN A 3 -18.83 17.45 -6.88
CA GLN A 3 -19.29 17.61 -5.50
C GLN A 3 -18.04 17.74 -4.64
N LYS A 4 -17.74 18.97 -4.21
CA LYS A 4 -16.56 19.26 -3.40
C LYS A 4 -16.84 18.70 -2.01
N PHE A 5 -16.47 17.44 -1.79
CA PHE A 5 -16.61 16.79 -0.49
C PHE A 5 -15.57 17.38 0.47
N ASP A 6 -16.01 17.76 1.66
CA ASP A 6 -15.12 18.22 2.72
C ASP A 6 -14.46 17.02 3.41
N PHE A 7 -13.42 16.49 2.78
CA PHE A 7 -12.66 15.34 3.30
C PHE A 7 -12.01 15.61 4.67
N GLN A 8 -11.85 16.88 5.05
CA GLN A 8 -11.30 17.31 6.34
C GLN A 8 -12.22 17.00 7.51
N THR A 9 -13.54 17.04 7.33
CA THR A 9 -14.54 16.81 8.39
C THR A 9 -15.09 15.38 8.35
N MET A 10 -14.92 14.68 7.22
CA MET A 10 -15.36 13.29 7.04
C MET A 10 -14.63 12.33 8.00
N PRO A 11 -15.30 11.34 8.62
CA PRO A 11 -14.64 10.35 9.46
C PRO A 11 -13.69 9.46 8.63
N ARG A 12 -12.60 8.98 9.25
CA ARG A 12 -11.55 8.20 8.55
C ARG A 12 -12.09 6.99 7.79
N ARG A 13 -13.12 6.31 8.31
CA ARG A 13 -13.74 5.13 7.67
C ARG A 13 -14.40 5.49 6.34
N GLU A 14 -15.11 6.61 6.29
CA GLU A 14 -15.78 7.09 5.08
C GLU A 14 -14.76 7.62 4.07
N LEU A 15 -13.76 8.37 4.55
CA LEU A 15 -12.66 8.85 3.71
C LEU A 15 -11.89 7.68 3.07
N ARG A 16 -11.64 6.60 3.83
CA ARG A 16 -11.02 5.38 3.31
C ARG A 16 -11.89 4.73 2.22
N ALA A 17 -13.19 4.59 2.44
CA ALA A 17 -14.09 4.01 1.45
C ALA A 17 -14.14 4.84 0.16
N TYR A 18 -14.11 6.17 0.30
CA TYR A 18 -14.06 7.11 -0.81
C TYR A 18 -12.76 6.96 -1.62
N VAL A 19 -11.59 7.02 -0.97
CA VAL A 19 -10.28 6.89 -1.64
C VAL A 19 -10.13 5.54 -2.35
N LEU A 20 -10.67 4.45 -1.77
CA LEU A 20 -10.62 3.13 -2.40
C LEU A 20 -11.51 3.02 -3.65
N SER A 21 -12.61 3.77 -3.71
CA SER A 21 -13.52 3.82 -4.86
C SER A 21 -13.12 4.88 -5.91
N HIS A 22 -12.34 5.89 -5.52
CA HIS A 22 -11.92 7.01 -6.36
C HIS A 22 -10.39 7.11 -6.35
N ARG A 23 -9.73 6.10 -6.95
CA ARG A 23 -8.26 5.99 -6.94
C ARG A 23 -7.55 7.12 -7.68
N ASP A 24 -8.23 7.76 -8.62
CA ASP A 24 -7.69 8.89 -9.40
C ASP A 24 -7.83 10.25 -8.67
N ASP A 25 -8.55 10.30 -7.54
CA ASP A 25 -8.66 11.52 -6.73
C ASP A 25 -7.45 11.67 -5.81
N GLU A 26 -6.39 12.26 -6.37
CA GLU A 26 -5.15 12.55 -5.64
C GLU A 26 -5.36 13.47 -4.44
N HIS A 27 -6.39 14.32 -4.46
CA HIS A 27 -6.69 15.25 -3.38
C HIS A 27 -7.28 14.52 -2.17
N ALA A 28 -8.23 13.62 -2.39
CA ALA A 28 -8.77 12.75 -1.34
C ALA A 28 -7.69 11.82 -0.76
N LEU A 29 -6.83 11.25 -1.63
CA LEU A 29 -5.71 10.40 -1.22
C LEU A 29 -4.74 11.15 -0.31
N ARG A 30 -4.37 12.38 -0.67
CA ARG A 30 -3.44 13.22 0.11
C ARG A 30 -3.96 13.50 1.51
N ILE A 31 -5.22 13.92 1.62
CA ILE A 31 -5.87 14.21 2.90
C ILE A 31 -5.93 12.94 3.78
N TYR A 32 -6.22 11.78 3.18
CA TYR A 32 -6.20 10.51 3.89
C TYR A 32 -4.80 10.17 4.43
N MET A 33 -3.75 10.33 3.62
CA MET A 33 -2.37 10.06 4.03
C MET A 33 -1.89 11.01 5.13
N ASP A 34 -2.21 12.31 5.04
CA ASP A 34 -1.82 13.28 6.07
C ASP A 34 -2.53 13.02 7.40
N ARG A 35 -3.78 12.54 7.36
CA ARG A 35 -4.47 12.07 8.56
C ARG A 35 -3.81 10.83 9.15
N LEU A 36 -3.41 9.86 8.31
CA LEU A 36 -2.66 8.69 8.77
C LEU A 36 -1.29 9.04 9.36
N LYS A 37 -0.65 10.14 8.94
CA LYS A 37 0.59 10.65 9.55
C LYS A 37 0.35 11.29 10.91
N SER A 38 -0.76 12.04 11.03
CA SER A 38 -1.05 12.85 12.22
C SER A 38 -1.73 12.06 13.35
N GLU A 39 -2.37 10.93 13.05
CA GLU A 39 -3.13 10.15 14.04
C GLU A 39 -2.19 9.33 14.95
N SER A 40 -2.29 9.58 16.26
CA SER A 40 -1.59 8.83 17.31
C SER A 40 -2.20 7.44 17.49
N GLY A 41 -1.37 6.39 17.52
CA GLY A 41 -1.82 5.00 17.67
C GLY A 41 -1.74 4.14 16.40
N ILE A 42 -1.35 4.74 15.27
CA ILE A 42 -1.03 3.97 14.06
C ILE A 42 0.37 3.37 14.23
N ILE A 43 0.41 2.05 14.41
CA ILE A 43 1.65 1.27 14.38
C ILE A 43 2.17 1.30 12.94
N ARG A 44 3.18 2.12 12.70
CA ARG A 44 3.90 2.14 11.43
C ARG A 44 4.97 1.08 11.53
N HIS A 45 4.73 -0.07 10.93
CA HIS A 45 5.80 -1.00 10.67
C HIS A 45 6.77 -0.31 9.71
N GLN A 46 8.00 -0.06 10.15
CA GLN A 46 9.09 0.29 9.25
C GLN A 46 9.49 -1.00 8.50
N GLY A 47 8.58 -1.51 7.69
CA GLY A 47 8.79 -2.66 6.83
C GLY A 47 9.18 -2.17 5.45
N GLY A 48 10.47 -2.24 5.15
CA GLY A 48 10.97 -2.21 3.78
C GLY A 48 11.55 -3.58 3.46
N VAL A 49 11.49 -3.99 2.19
CA VAL A 49 12.25 -5.15 1.73
C VAL A 49 13.72 -4.81 1.94
N THR A 50 14.37 -5.49 2.87
CA THR A 50 15.81 -5.35 3.09
C THR A 50 16.58 -5.98 1.94
N THR A 51 17.87 -5.66 1.84
CA THR A 51 18.75 -6.38 0.90
C THR A 51 18.76 -7.89 1.17
N ASP A 52 18.59 -8.28 2.44
CA ASP A 52 18.54 -9.68 2.84
C ASP A 52 17.23 -10.33 2.38
N ASP A 53 16.09 -9.62 2.48
CA ASP A 53 14.81 -10.08 1.96
C ASP A 53 14.85 -10.25 0.43
N LEU A 54 15.56 -9.35 -0.28
CA LEU A 54 15.79 -9.47 -1.73
C LEU A 54 16.66 -10.67 -2.07
N ALA A 55 17.77 -10.87 -1.36
CA ALA A 55 18.66 -12.01 -1.58
C ALA A 55 17.94 -13.34 -1.32
N GLN A 56 17.10 -13.40 -0.28
CA GLN A 56 16.27 -14.56 0.01
C GLN A 56 15.26 -14.82 -1.12
N LEU A 57 14.64 -13.78 -1.67
CA LEU A 57 13.75 -13.90 -2.82
C LEU A 57 14.49 -14.44 -4.07
N GLU A 58 15.69 -13.94 -4.35
CA GLU A 58 16.51 -14.42 -5.48
C GLU A 58 16.86 -15.91 -5.35
N GLN A 59 17.22 -16.37 -4.15
CA GLN A 59 17.47 -17.79 -3.90
C GLN A 59 16.24 -18.65 -4.13
N LEU A 60 15.05 -18.20 -3.70
CA LEU A 60 13.80 -18.92 -3.92
C LEU A 60 13.46 -19.04 -5.42
N LEU A 61 13.73 -17.98 -6.19
CA LEU A 61 13.54 -17.99 -7.64
C LEU A 61 14.50 -18.95 -8.34
N GLN A 62 15.79 -18.93 -7.97
CA GLN A 62 16.80 -19.84 -8.53
C GLN A 62 16.49 -21.30 -8.23
N ASN A 63 16.07 -21.60 -7.00
CA ASN A 63 15.66 -22.95 -6.62
C ASN A 63 14.44 -23.40 -7.42
N SER A 64 13.46 -22.51 -7.63
CA SER A 64 12.26 -22.82 -8.43
C SER A 64 12.59 -23.11 -9.90
N VAL A 65 13.54 -22.39 -10.50
CA VAL A 65 13.98 -22.61 -11.89
C VAL A 65 14.73 -23.94 -12.02
N ASN A 66 15.63 -24.24 -11.08
CA ASN A 66 16.43 -25.47 -11.08
C ASN A 66 15.63 -26.73 -10.77
N GLN A 67 14.42 -26.60 -10.21
CA GLN A 67 13.51 -27.70 -9.95
C GLN A 67 12.56 -28.03 -11.12
N THR A 68 12.71 -27.42 -12.30
CA THR A 68 12.01 -27.84 -13.51
C THR A 68 12.83 -28.95 -14.19
N PRO A 69 12.51 -30.25 -14.03
CA PRO A 69 13.20 -31.30 -14.74
C PRO A 69 12.47 -31.47 -16.08
N ASP A 70 12.78 -30.62 -17.06
CA ASP A 70 12.26 -30.84 -18.40
C ASP A 70 13.08 -31.96 -19.07
N ALA A 71 12.51 -33.15 -18.90
CA ALA A 71 12.37 -34.22 -19.87
C ALA A 71 13.14 -34.02 -21.19
N ARG A 72 14.15 -34.86 -21.40
CA ARG A 72 14.55 -35.32 -22.73
C ARG A 72 14.05 -36.74 -22.94
#